data_AF-A0A7C1IDP5-F1
#
_entry.id   AF-A0A7C1IDP5-F1
#
_cell.length_a   1.000
_cell.length_b   1.000
_cell.length_c   1.000
_cell.angle_alpha   90.00
_cell.angle_beta   90.00
_cell.angle_gamma   90.00
#
_symmetry.space_group_name_H-M   'P 1'
#
loop_
_entity.id
_entity.type
_entity.pdbx_description
1 polymer ?
#
loop_
_entity_poly.entity_id
_entity_poly.type
_entity_poly.pdbx_seq_one_letter_code
_entity_poly.pdbx_strand_id
1 'polypeptide(L)'
;VHDQIGLSEDGRLTRSSNRSGGLEGGMTTGEPLIVRAAMKPISTTLTPLGSVNLATGEPDQTVYERSDFCATPRAVPVIEAMVALVLADALLEKLGGDNLDDLHTRFESLRQSSLSDLTMDNQPWRFGYDDWA
;
A
#
# COMPACT_ATOMS: atom_id res chain seq x y z
N VAL A 1 13.92 12.51 5.71
CA VAL A 1 12.55 11.94 5.56
C VAL A 1 12.61 10.63 4.80
N HIS A 2 13.34 10.57 3.69
CA HIS A 2 13.56 9.33 2.93
C HIS A 2 14.42 8.30 3.67
N ASP A 3 14.43 7.08 3.13
CA ASP A 3 15.15 5.93 3.65
C ASP A 3 16.45 5.74 2.88
N GLN A 4 17.59 5.95 3.55
CA GLN A 4 18.91 5.87 2.93
C GLN A 4 19.22 4.44 2.50
N ILE A 5 19.81 4.29 1.31
CA ILE A 5 20.26 3.00 0.78
C ILE A 5 21.69 2.74 1.27
N GLY A 6 21.89 1.60 1.92
CA GLY A 6 23.19 1.06 2.29
C GLY A 6 23.51 -0.21 1.50
N LEU A 7 24.71 -0.72 1.70
CA LEU A 7 25.17 -2.00 1.19
C LEU A 7 25.61 -2.86 2.39
N SER A 8 25.03 -4.05 2.53
CA SER A 8 25.47 -5.02 3.53
C SER A 8 26.70 -5.80 3.06
N GLU A 9 27.37 -6.48 4.00
CA GLU A 9 28.59 -7.25 3.73
C GLU A 9 28.39 -8.37 2.69
N ASP A 10 27.18 -8.92 2.59
CA ASP A 10 26.77 -9.93 1.60
C ASP A 10 26.35 -9.32 0.24
N GLY A 11 26.50 -8.01 0.07
CA GLY A 11 26.23 -7.32 -1.20
C GLY A 11 24.76 -6.99 -1.46
N ARG A 12 23.88 -7.10 -0.45
CA ARG A 12 22.47 -6.69 -0.55
C ARG A 12 22.30 -5.19 -0.31
N LEU A 13 21.38 -4.58 -1.03
CA LEU A 13 20.93 -3.22 -0.76
C LEU A 13 20.02 -3.24 0.48
N THR A 14 20.31 -2.36 1.42
CA THR A 14 19.57 -2.26 2.68
C THR A 14 19.03 -0.86 2.89
N ARG A 15 18.02 -0.72 3.75
CA ARG A 15 17.52 0.59 4.20
C ARG A 15 17.83 0.79 5.68
N SER A 16 18.30 1.99 6.04
CA SER A 16 18.57 2.32 7.46
C SER A 16 17.30 2.64 8.26
N SER A 17 16.16 2.83 7.59
CA SER A 17 14.84 3.04 8.16
C SER A 17 13.75 2.64 7.19
N ASN A 18 12.49 2.64 7.64
CA ASN A 18 11.31 2.38 6.81
C ASN A 18 10.25 3.48 7.01
N ARG A 19 10.62 4.73 6.75
CA ARG A 19 9.74 5.91 6.87
C ARG A 19 8.79 6.04 5.69
N SER A 20 9.20 5.53 4.53
CA SER A 20 8.34 5.41 3.34
C SER A 20 7.25 4.35 3.50
N GLY A 21 7.36 3.48 4.51
CA GLY A 21 6.38 2.43 4.78
C GLY A 21 6.38 1.33 3.73
N GLY A 22 7.54 1.02 3.15
CA GLY A 22 7.75 -0.06 2.19
C GLY A 22 7.43 0.31 0.74
N LEU A 23 7.11 1.58 0.44
CA LEU A 23 6.76 2.06 -0.90
C LEU A 23 7.56 3.30 -1.31
N GLU A 24 8.22 3.24 -2.47
CA GLU A 24 8.86 4.39 -3.11
C GLU A 24 8.46 4.44 -4.58
N GLY A 25 8.03 5.61 -5.07
CA GLY A 25 7.63 5.78 -6.47
C GLY A 25 6.46 4.87 -6.91
N GLY A 26 5.64 4.41 -5.98
CA GLY A 26 4.52 3.49 -6.25
C GLY A 26 4.91 2.00 -6.30
N MET A 27 6.16 1.64 -6.01
CA MET A 27 6.65 0.25 -6.01
C MET A 27 7.11 -0.19 -4.63
N THR A 28 7.02 -1.49 -4.36
CA THR A 28 7.54 -2.08 -3.12
C THR A 28 9.07 -2.01 -3.08
N THR A 29 9.62 -1.64 -1.92
CA THR A 29 11.07 -1.50 -1.72
C THR A 29 11.74 -2.78 -1.20
N GLY A 30 10.94 -3.78 -0.80
CA GLY A 30 11.39 -4.98 -0.08
C GLY A 30 11.33 -4.84 1.46
N GLU A 31 11.16 -3.62 1.96
CA GLU A 31 10.91 -3.38 3.39
C GLU A 31 9.43 -3.68 3.76
N PRO A 32 9.11 -3.87 5.05
CA PRO A 32 7.72 -4.10 5.48
C PRO A 32 6.76 -3.01 4.99
N LEU A 33 5.61 -3.42 4.45
CA LEU A 33 4.55 -2.48 4.08
C LEU A 33 3.86 -1.95 5.34
N ILE A 34 3.88 -0.63 5.54
CA ILE A 34 3.25 0.03 6.69
C ILE A 34 2.10 0.89 6.20
N VAL A 35 0.87 0.43 6.41
CA VAL A 35 -0.36 1.15 6.08
C VAL A 35 -1.05 1.61 7.36
N ARG A 36 -1.52 2.85 7.37
CA ARG A 36 -2.36 3.40 8.46
C ARG A 36 -3.71 3.80 7.91
N ALA A 37 -4.77 3.37 8.57
CA ALA A 37 -6.13 3.73 8.22
C ALA A 37 -6.78 4.56 9.34
N ALA A 38 -7.49 5.61 8.97
CA ALA A 38 -8.32 6.38 9.88
C ALA A 38 -9.79 5.99 9.69
N MET A 39 -10.40 5.44 10.73
CA MET A 39 -11.80 5.04 10.71
C MET A 39 -12.63 6.05 11.50
N LYS A 40 -13.60 6.70 10.85
CA LYS A 40 -14.58 7.52 11.57
C LYS A 40 -15.48 6.63 12.45
N PRO A 41 -16.04 7.15 13.54
CA PRO A 41 -17.16 6.50 14.22
C PRO A 41 -18.28 6.24 13.21
N ILE A 42 -18.72 4.99 13.10
CA ILE A 42 -19.71 4.57 12.09
C ILE A 42 -21.13 4.50 12.64
N SER A 43 -21.28 4.34 13.95
CA SER A 43 -22.58 4.22 14.59
C SER A 43 -23.22 5.61 14.75
N THR A 44 -24.49 5.73 14.35
CA THR A 44 -25.30 6.91 14.67
C THR A 44 -25.38 7.06 16.18
N THR A 45 -25.32 8.29 16.67
CA THR A 45 -25.40 8.58 18.11
C THR A 45 -26.79 8.30 18.66
N LEU A 46 -26.86 7.88 19.93
CA LEU A 46 -28.15 7.69 20.63
C LEU A 46 -28.90 9.02 20.80
N THR A 47 -28.18 10.12 21.02
CA THR A 47 -28.75 11.46 20.87
C THR A 47 -28.90 11.73 19.38
N PRO A 48 -30.13 11.84 18.86
CA PRO A 48 -30.34 12.06 17.44
C PRO A 48 -29.77 13.41 17.02
N LEU A 49 -29.30 13.46 15.77
CA LEU A 49 -28.82 14.69 15.13
C LEU A 49 -29.86 15.18 14.12
N GLY A 50 -29.82 16.48 13.83
CA GLY A 50 -30.66 17.07 12.79
C GLY A 50 -30.35 16.51 11.40
N SER A 51 -31.40 16.20 10.65
CA SER A 51 -31.40 15.66 9.29
C SER A 51 -32.59 16.23 8.51
N VAL A 52 -32.87 15.67 7.32
CA VAL A 52 -34.01 16.05 6.47
C VAL A 52 -34.68 14.81 5.92
N ASN A 53 -36.01 14.79 5.94
CA ASN A 53 -36.79 13.77 5.25
C ASN A 53 -36.82 14.07 3.74
N LEU A 54 -36.19 13.21 2.94
CA LEU A 54 -36.03 13.45 1.50
C LEU A 54 -37.33 13.36 0.69
N ALA A 55 -38.39 12.73 1.23
CA ALA A 55 -39.69 12.64 0.55
C ALA A 55 -40.55 13.89 0.79
N THR A 56 -40.47 14.50 1.97
CA THR A 56 -41.27 15.67 2.34
C THR A 56 -40.52 16.99 2.22
N GLY A 57 -39.18 16.96 2.29
CA GLY A 57 -38.33 18.16 2.33
C GLY A 57 -38.24 18.83 3.71
N GLU A 58 -38.88 18.26 4.73
CA GLU A 58 -38.97 18.86 6.07
C GLU A 58 -37.82 18.40 7.00
N PRO A 59 -37.45 19.21 8.01
CA PRO A 59 -36.49 18.80 9.03
C PRO A 59 -36.90 17.51 9.74
N ASP A 60 -35.95 16.61 9.93
CA ASP A 60 -36.15 15.32 10.62
C ASP A 60 -34.93 14.99 11.50
N GLN A 61 -34.97 13.87 12.23
CA GLN A 61 -33.87 13.40 13.08
C GLN A 61 -33.22 12.15 12.48
N THR A 62 -31.94 11.93 12.77
CA THR A 62 -31.24 10.70 12.38
C THR A 62 -31.82 9.47 13.08
N VAL A 63 -31.95 8.35 12.35
CA VAL A 63 -32.37 7.06 12.91
C VAL A 63 -31.17 6.30 13.48
N TYR A 64 -31.36 5.71 14.65
CA TYR A 64 -30.37 4.86 15.30
C TYR A 64 -30.44 3.42 14.75
N GLU A 65 -29.41 2.99 14.03
CA GLU A 65 -29.40 1.71 13.32
C GLU A 65 -28.54 0.63 13.99
N ARG A 66 -27.46 1.03 14.67
CA ARG A 66 -26.44 0.11 15.20
C ARG A 66 -25.88 0.58 16.53
N SER A 67 -25.50 -0.37 17.38
CA SER A 67 -25.23 -0.10 18.81
C SER A 67 -23.80 -0.30 19.29
N ASP A 68 -22.88 -0.69 18.41
CA ASP A 68 -21.46 -0.77 18.76
C ASP A 68 -20.85 0.61 18.98
N PHE A 69 -20.10 0.75 20.07
CA PHE A 69 -19.43 2.00 20.43
C PHE A 69 -18.12 2.21 19.64
N CYS A 70 -17.38 1.12 19.38
CA CYS A 70 -16.12 1.16 18.64
C CYS A 70 -16.01 -0.05 17.72
N ALA A 71 -15.95 0.21 16.41
CA ALA A 71 -15.79 -0.80 15.38
C ALA A 71 -14.33 -1.00 14.94
N THR A 72 -13.40 -0.15 15.41
CA THR A 72 -12.01 -0.12 14.94
C THR A 72 -11.30 -1.48 15.04
N PRO A 73 -11.39 -2.23 16.15
CA PRO A 73 -10.77 -3.56 16.22
C PRO A 73 -11.32 -4.54 15.17
N ARG A 74 -12.61 -4.42 14.82
CA ARG A 74 -13.25 -5.26 13.80
C ARG A 74 -12.92 -4.82 12.38
N ALA A 75 -12.49 -3.57 12.19
CA ALA A 75 -12.03 -3.09 10.89
C ALA A 75 -10.63 -3.60 10.53
N VAL A 76 -9.79 -3.96 11.51
CA VAL A 76 -8.44 -4.49 11.27
C VAL A 76 -8.42 -5.67 10.28
N PRO A 77 -9.15 -6.78 10.51
CA PRO A 77 -9.14 -7.90 9.56
C PRO A 77 -9.70 -7.53 8.19
N VAL A 78 -10.62 -6.55 8.12
CA VAL A 78 -11.14 -6.04 6.84
C VAL A 78 -10.04 -5.30 6.08
N ILE A 79 -9.29 -4.43 6.76
CA ILE A 79 -8.16 -3.69 6.17
C ILE A 79 -7.07 -4.65 5.71
N GLU A 80 -6.71 -5.63 6.54
CA GLU A 80 -5.73 -6.67 6.18
C GLU A 80 -6.17 -7.46 4.94
N ALA A 81 -7.44 -7.87 4.88
CA ALA A 81 -7.98 -8.54 3.70
C ALA A 81 -7.92 -7.67 2.44
N MET A 82 -8.26 -6.38 2.54
CA MET A 82 -8.17 -5.46 1.41
C MET A 82 -6.72 -5.27 0.94
N VAL A 83 -5.76 -5.16 1.87
CA VAL A 83 -4.33 -5.10 1.53
C VAL A 83 -3.88 -6.39 0.84
N ALA A 84 -4.28 -7.55 1.35
CA ALA A 84 -3.95 -8.85 0.75
C ALA A 84 -4.49 -8.99 -0.68
N LEU A 85 -5.73 -8.53 -0.94
CA LEU A 85 -6.31 -8.54 -2.28
C LEU A 85 -5.50 -7.68 -3.27
N VAL A 86 -5.13 -6.46 -2.87
CA VAL A 86 -4.34 -5.56 -3.71
C VAL A 86 -2.94 -6.10 -3.96
N LEU A 87 -2.29 -6.69 -2.94
CA LEU A 87 -0.97 -7.30 -3.10
C LEU A 87 -1.02 -8.54 -3.99
N ALA A 88 -2.07 -9.36 -3.88
CA ALA A 88 -2.27 -10.52 -4.74
C ALA A 88 -2.46 -10.09 -6.20
N ASP A 89 -3.27 -9.07 -6.46
CA ASP A 89 -3.49 -8.54 -7.80
C ASP A 89 -2.18 -8.00 -8.41
N ALA A 90 -1.44 -7.17 -7.67
CA ALA A 90 -0.14 -6.65 -8.12
C ALA A 90 0.90 -7.77 -8.35
N LEU A 91 0.87 -8.84 -7.56
CA LEU A 91 1.73 -10.00 -7.74
C LEU A 91 1.37 -10.76 -9.02
N LEU A 92 0.08 -10.98 -9.26
CA LEU A 92 -0.42 -11.64 -10.47
C LEU A 92 -0.14 -10.80 -11.72
N GLU A 93 -0.29 -9.48 -11.65
CA GLU A 93 0.07 -8.56 -12.74
C GLU A 93 1.57 -8.65 -13.07
N LYS A 94 2.42 -8.68 -12.04
CA LYS A 94 3.88 -8.76 -12.22
C LYS A 94 4.36 -10.10 -12.76
N LEU A 95 3.79 -11.21 -12.30
CA LEU A 95 4.27 -12.56 -12.61
C LEU A 95 3.50 -13.22 -13.75
N GLY A 96 2.19 -12.98 -13.87
CA GLY A 96 1.27 -13.75 -14.70
C GLY A 96 1.24 -15.25 -14.33
N GLY A 97 0.70 -16.08 -15.23
CA GLY A 97 0.61 -17.53 -15.04
C GLY A 97 -0.79 -17.99 -14.63
N ASP A 98 -1.09 -19.26 -14.89
CA ASP A 98 -2.46 -19.80 -14.77
C ASP A 98 -2.64 -20.75 -13.58
N ASN A 99 -1.54 -21.13 -12.92
CA ASN A 99 -1.53 -22.01 -11.75
C ASN A 99 -0.43 -21.59 -10.74
N LEU A 100 -0.49 -22.15 -9.54
CA LEU A 100 0.44 -21.81 -8.46
C LEU A 100 1.89 -22.25 -8.73
N ASP A 101 2.11 -23.36 -9.43
CA ASP A 101 3.45 -23.86 -9.72
C ASP A 101 4.19 -22.93 -10.69
N ASP A 102 3.48 -22.42 -11.71
CA ASP A 102 3.98 -21.38 -12.60
C ASP A 102 4.32 -20.11 -11.83
N LEU A 103 3.43 -19.69 -10.93
CA LEU A 103 3.60 -18.48 -10.13
C LEU A 103 4.83 -18.60 -9.20
N HIS A 104 5.00 -19.74 -8.55
CA HIS A 104 6.12 -20.02 -7.66
C HIS A 104 7.45 -19.99 -8.42
N THR A 105 7.54 -20.71 -9.53
CA THR A 105 8.73 -20.73 -10.39
C THR A 105 9.13 -19.33 -10.85
N ARG A 106 8.15 -18.51 -11.27
CA ARG A 106 8.40 -17.13 -11.70
C ARG A 106 8.80 -16.23 -10.53
N PHE A 107 8.17 -16.40 -9.37
CA PHE A 107 8.51 -15.65 -8.16
C PHE A 107 9.96 -15.92 -7.74
N GLU A 108 10.41 -17.18 -7.74
CA GLU A 108 11.79 -17.55 -7.42
C GLU A 108 12.80 -16.98 -8.42
N SER A 109 12.40 -16.78 -9.67
CA SER A 109 13.26 -16.17 -10.70
C SER A 109 13.38 -14.64 -10.59
N LEU A 110 12.62 -13.99 -9.71
CA LEU A 110 12.70 -12.54 -9.53
C LEU A 110 14.08 -12.13 -9.04
N ARG A 111 14.63 -11.09 -9.69
CA ARG A 111 15.84 -10.42 -9.22
C ARG A 111 15.66 -9.96 -7.79
N GLN A 112 16.71 -10.11 -7.01
CA GLN A 112 16.73 -9.65 -5.64
C GLN A 112 17.32 -8.24 -5.58
N SER A 113 17.22 -7.60 -4.43
CA SER A 113 17.87 -6.31 -4.18
C SER A 113 19.37 -6.49 -3.90
N SER A 114 20.08 -7.26 -4.73
CA SER A 114 21.53 -7.43 -4.64
C SER A 114 22.25 -6.49 -5.60
N LEU A 115 23.44 -6.00 -5.23
CA LEU A 115 24.21 -5.12 -6.11
C LEU A 115 24.58 -5.82 -7.43
N SER A 116 24.80 -7.14 -7.40
CA SER A 116 25.08 -7.95 -8.59
C SER A 116 23.91 -8.04 -9.57
N ASP A 117 22.66 -7.90 -9.11
CA ASP A 117 21.47 -7.93 -9.96
C ASP A 117 21.25 -6.62 -10.74
N LEU A 118 21.95 -5.56 -10.33
CA LEU A 118 21.90 -4.24 -10.92
C LEU A 118 23.11 -4.01 -11.83
N THR A 119 22.92 -4.23 -13.12
CA THR A 119 23.94 -3.89 -14.12
C THR A 119 23.97 -2.36 -14.32
N MET A 120 24.90 -1.70 -13.61
CA MET A 120 25.13 -0.26 -13.69
C MET A 120 26.53 0.00 -14.23
N ASP A 121 26.65 0.90 -15.21
CA ASP A 121 27.91 1.29 -15.85
C ASP A 121 28.52 2.56 -15.24
N ASN A 122 27.82 3.16 -14.28
CA ASN A 122 28.15 4.44 -13.64
C ASN A 122 28.37 5.59 -14.65
N GLN A 123 27.77 5.49 -15.83
CA GLN A 123 27.78 6.57 -16.81
C GLN A 123 26.66 7.57 -16.47
N PRO A 124 26.93 8.88 -16.45
CA PRO A 124 25.89 9.87 -16.28
C PRO A 124 24.89 9.77 -17.44
N TRP A 125 23.66 9.38 -17.15
CA TRP A 125 22.61 9.39 -18.16
C TRP A 125 22.05 10.81 -18.30
N ARG A 126 22.14 11.35 -19.51
CA ARG A 126 21.56 12.63 -19.89
C ARG A 126 20.48 12.36 -20.92
N PHE A 127 19.31 12.99 -20.76
CA PHE A 127 18.19 12.92 -21.70
C PHE A 127 18.47 13.57 -23.08
N GLY A 128 19.74 13.80 -23.46
CA GLY A 128 20.11 14.42 -24.72
C GLY A 128 19.81 15.93 -24.80
N TYR A 129 19.59 16.61 -23.67
CA TYR A 129 19.36 18.06 -23.64
C TYR A 129 20.62 18.91 -23.85
N ASP A 130 21.77 18.28 -24.11
CA ASP A 130 23.03 18.99 -24.34
C ASP A 130 23.00 19.82 -25.65
N ASP A 131 22.03 19.57 -26.55
CA ASP A 131 21.85 20.25 -27.84
C ASP A 131 20.85 21.44 -27.79
N TRP A 132 20.31 21.81 -26.61
CA TRP A 132 19.31 22.88 -26.46
C TRP A 132 19.87 24.23 -26.00
N ALA A 133 21.18 24.44 -26.15
CA ALA A 133 21.87 25.69 -25.81
C ALA A 133 22.12 26.58 -27.03
#